data_AF-A0A834Y535-F1
#
_entry.id   AF-A0A834Y535-F1
#
_cell.length_a   1.000
_cell.length_b   1.000
_cell.length_c   1.000
_cell.angle_alpha   90.00
_cell.angle_beta   90.00
_cell.angle_gamma   90.00
#
_symmetry.space_group_name_H-M   'P 1'
#
loop_
_entity.id
_entity.type
_entity.pdbx_description
1 polymer ?
#
loop_
_entity_poly.entity_id
_entity_poly.type
_entity_poly.pdbx_seq_one_letter_code
_entity_poly.pdbx_strand_id
1 'polypeptide(L)'
;MHMGFQGNPFTWSNMRVSFANVWERLDRALCSTEWRDSFPEGSVFHLPFIASDHCPLRLVLQPGGDRRSKGFKFEAMWIKEETSALVIKRAWKTHCPGSNMFRLCRMLNNRRMSSAKWNRDVFGNLHQRKAVLSSALANLQS
;
A
#
# COMPACT_ATOMS: atom_id res chain seq x y z
N MET A 1 5.45 28.88 0.89
CA MET A 1 6.84 28.38 0.93
C MET A 1 6.95 26.98 0.29
N HIS A 2 8.10 26.65 -0.29
CA HIS A 2 8.35 25.29 -0.81
C HIS A 2 8.67 24.33 0.34
N MET A 3 8.08 23.14 0.32
CA MET A 3 8.17 22.23 1.46
C MET A 3 9.45 21.42 1.56
N GLY A 4 10.24 21.36 0.48
CA GLY A 4 11.31 20.37 0.34
C GLY A 4 10.75 19.02 -0.09
N PHE A 5 11.62 18.03 -0.29
CA PHE A 5 11.22 16.66 -0.62
C PHE A 5 12.30 15.66 -0.18
N GLN A 6 11.93 14.38 -0.11
CA GLN A 6 12.83 13.24 0.08
C GLN A 6 12.62 12.24 -1.05
N GLY A 7 13.70 11.62 -1.54
CA GLY A 7 13.68 10.69 -2.68
C GLY A 7 14.28 11.29 -3.94
N ASN A 8 13.93 10.72 -5.10
CA ASN A 8 14.46 11.11 -6.41
C ASN A 8 14.25 12.62 -6.67
N PRO A 9 15.27 13.38 -7.13
CA PRO A 9 15.14 14.81 -7.41
C PRO A 9 14.22 15.16 -8.58
N PHE A 10 13.83 14.18 -9.39
CA PHE A 10 12.95 14.32 -10.54
C PHE A 10 11.57 13.72 -10.25
N THR A 11 10.53 14.29 -10.86
CA THR A 11 9.15 13.82 -10.74
C THR A 11 8.54 13.44 -12.08
N TRP A 12 9.26 13.70 -13.17
CA TRP A 12 8.85 13.35 -14.51
C TRP A 12 10.04 12.82 -15.34
N SER A 13 9.76 11.91 -16.26
CA SER A 13 10.70 11.47 -17.30
C SER A 13 9.97 11.32 -18.63
N ASN A 14 10.64 11.67 -19.72
CA ASN A 14 10.11 11.43 -21.06
C ASN A 14 10.08 9.94 -21.46
N MET A 15 10.53 9.04 -20.57
CA MET A 15 10.54 7.58 -20.71
C MET A 15 11.31 7.05 -21.94
N ARG A 16 12.20 7.86 -22.52
CA ARG A 16 13.07 7.43 -23.62
C ARG A 16 14.27 6.64 -23.09
N VAL A 17 14.95 5.93 -23.98
CA VAL A 17 16.07 5.06 -23.63
C VAL A 17 17.40 5.81 -23.79
N SER A 18 18.37 5.51 -22.91
CA SER A 18 19.75 6.01 -23.00
C SER A 18 19.83 7.55 -23.05
N PHE A 19 20.71 8.11 -23.87
CA PHE A 19 20.95 9.56 -23.99
C PHE A 19 19.73 10.38 -24.42
N ALA A 20 18.69 9.76 -24.96
CA ALA A 20 17.45 10.46 -25.29
C ALA A 20 16.52 10.64 -24.07
N ASN A 21 16.83 9.99 -22.94
CA ASN A 21 16.06 10.10 -21.71
C ASN A 21 16.31 11.45 -21.04
N VAL A 22 15.23 12.16 -20.73
CA VAL A 22 15.24 13.43 -20.02
C VAL A 22 14.40 13.30 -18.76
N TRP A 23 14.93 13.82 -17.66
CA TRP A 23 14.28 13.83 -16.36
C TRP A 23 14.12 15.26 -15.88
N GLU A 24 12.94 15.58 -15.35
CA GLU A 24 12.62 16.91 -14.87
C GLU A 24 11.84 16.85 -13.55
N ARG A 25 11.84 17.95 -12.80
CA ARG A 25 11.02 18.12 -11.59
C ARG A 25 9.88 19.09 -11.86
N LEU A 26 8.75 18.54 -12.26
CA LEU A 26 7.55 19.28 -12.65
C LEU A 26 6.53 19.40 -11.51
N ASP A 27 6.56 18.47 -10.55
CA ASP A 27 5.59 18.38 -9.46
C ASP A 27 6.22 18.86 -8.15
N ARG A 28 5.52 19.73 -7.42
CA ARG A 28 6.04 20.35 -6.18
C ARG A 28 4.93 20.53 -5.15
N ALA A 29 5.31 20.44 -3.88
CA ALA A 29 4.45 20.74 -2.76
C ALA A 29 4.80 22.11 -2.17
N LEU A 30 3.79 22.97 -2.07
CA LEU A 30 3.87 24.29 -1.47
C LEU A 30 2.89 24.36 -0.29
N CYS A 31 3.27 25.06 0.78
CA CYS A 31 2.39 25.32 1.91
C CYS A 31 2.41 26.80 2.29
N SER A 32 1.36 27.27 2.97
CA SER A 32 1.40 28.56 3.66
C SER A 32 2.20 28.46 4.97
N THR A 33 2.48 29.59 5.59
CA THR A 33 3.14 29.62 6.90
C THR A 33 2.24 29.01 7.98
N GLU A 34 0.96 29.37 7.98
CA GLU A 34 -0.04 28.87 8.94
C GLU A 34 -0.19 27.34 8.85
N TRP A 35 -0.10 26.80 7.63
CA TRP A 35 -0.11 25.36 7.40
C TRP A 35 1.15 24.70 7.96
N ARG A 36 2.32 25.31 7.74
CA ARG A 36 3.60 24.81 8.28
C ARG A 36 3.59 24.80 9.80
N ASP A 37 3.01 25.83 10.42
CA ASP A 37 2.88 25.93 11.87
C ASP A 37 1.92 24.85 12.42
N SER A 38 0.87 24.53 11.67
CA SER A 38 -0.07 23.46 12.03
C SER A 38 0.50 22.05 11.85
N PHE A 39 1.40 21.87 10.87
CA PHE A 39 2.01 20.58 10.53
C PHE A 39 3.54 20.71 10.43
N PRO A 40 4.22 20.94 11.56
CA PRO A 40 5.66 21.19 11.57
C PRO A 40 6.49 20.00 11.07
N GLU A 41 5.98 18.78 11.26
CA GLU A 41 6.60 17.53 10.76
C GLU A 41 6.17 17.15 9.34
N GLY A 42 5.37 18.00 8.70
CA GLY A 42 4.86 17.82 7.34
C GLY A 42 5.99 17.58 6.34
N SER A 43 6.05 16.37 5.78
CA SER A 43 7.14 15.92 4.92
C SER A 43 6.61 15.37 3.59
N VAL A 44 7.34 15.65 2.50
CA VAL A 44 6.98 15.24 1.14
C VAL A 44 7.97 14.21 0.64
N PHE A 45 7.47 13.10 0.11
CA PHE A 45 8.28 12.02 -0.44
C PHE A 45 7.96 11.82 -1.92
N HIS A 46 8.96 11.82 -2.78
CA HIS A 46 8.84 11.36 -4.16
C HIS A 46 8.91 9.83 -4.14
N LEU A 47 7.84 9.19 -4.58
CA LEU A 47 7.78 7.73 -4.67
C LEU A 47 8.38 7.26 -6.00
N PRO A 48 8.88 6.01 -6.08
CA PRO A 48 9.44 5.47 -7.31
C PRO A 48 8.47 5.55 -8.50
N PHE A 49 9.02 5.72 -9.71
CA PHE A 49 8.27 5.63 -10.96
C PHE A 49 7.89 4.16 -11.19
N ILE A 50 6.61 3.88 -11.40
CA ILE A 50 6.13 2.49 -11.57
C ILE A 50 5.54 2.27 -12.97
N ALA A 51 4.61 3.11 -13.39
CA ALA A 51 3.85 2.90 -14.63
C ALA A 51 3.39 4.20 -15.32
N SER A 52 3.85 5.37 -14.85
CA SER A 52 3.58 6.68 -15.45
C SER A 52 4.91 7.37 -15.65
N ASP A 53 4.94 8.24 -16.65
CA ASP A 53 5.96 9.26 -16.87
C ASP A 53 6.11 10.22 -15.68
N HIS A 54 5.15 10.30 -14.76
CA HIS A 54 5.26 10.99 -13.48
C HIS A 54 5.45 10.04 -12.28
N CYS A 55 6.17 10.54 -11.27
CA CYS A 55 6.29 9.90 -9.96
C CYS A 55 5.23 10.47 -8.98
N PRO A 56 4.61 9.65 -8.13
CA PRO A 56 3.68 10.16 -7.13
C PRO A 56 4.38 10.91 -5.99
N LEU A 57 3.79 12.03 -5.55
CA LEU A 57 4.21 12.75 -4.35
C LEU A 57 3.35 12.32 -3.16
N ARG A 58 3.99 11.86 -2.08
CA ARG A 58 3.31 11.50 -0.84
C ARG A 58 3.60 12.54 0.24
N LEU A 59 2.56 13.27 0.64
CA LEU A 59 2.58 14.15 1.80
C LEU A 59 2.25 13.36 3.08
N VAL A 60 3.10 13.48 4.10
CA VAL A 60 2.92 12.88 5.42
C VAL A 60 2.87 14.01 6.43
N LEU A 61 1.74 14.17 7.12
CA LEU A 61 1.52 15.26 8.08
C LEU A 61 2.12 14.97 9.46
N GLN A 62 2.11 13.70 9.86
CA GLN A 62 2.63 13.24 11.14
C GLN A 62 3.25 11.84 10.95
N PRO A 63 4.58 11.74 10.97
CA PRO A 63 5.27 10.45 10.97
C PRO A 63 4.85 9.62 12.19
N GLY A 64 4.20 8.47 11.97
CA GLY A 64 3.87 7.53 13.05
C GLY A 64 2.48 7.69 13.69
N GLY A 65 1.58 8.51 13.13
CA GLY A 65 0.19 8.61 13.60
C GLY A 65 -0.52 7.25 13.68
N ASP A 66 -1.47 7.14 14.62
CA ASP A 66 -2.12 5.89 15.04
C ASP A 66 -2.43 4.95 13.88
N ARG A 67 -1.75 3.80 13.86
CA ARG A 67 -2.13 2.66 13.04
C ARG A 67 -3.46 2.13 13.57
N ARG A 68 -4.56 2.75 13.18
CA ARG A 68 -5.89 2.17 13.36
C ARG A 68 -5.84 0.75 12.83
N SER A 69 -6.31 -0.20 13.64
CA SER A 69 -6.47 -1.59 13.23
C SER A 69 -7.25 -1.59 11.92
N LYS A 70 -6.56 -1.88 10.81
CA LYS A 70 -7.24 -1.99 9.52
C LYS A 70 -8.09 -3.24 9.63
N GLY A 71 -9.41 -3.06 9.52
CA GLY A 71 -10.34 -4.18 9.42
C GLY A 71 -9.91 -5.13 8.30
N PHE A 72 -10.39 -6.37 8.37
CA PHE A 72 -10.10 -7.35 7.35
C PHE A 72 -10.52 -6.85 5.96
N LYS A 73 -9.59 -6.91 5.01
CA LYS A 73 -9.84 -6.60 3.60
C LYS A 73 -9.62 -7.85 2.77
N PHE A 74 -10.48 -8.00 1.77
CA PHE A 74 -10.30 -8.99 0.72
C PHE A 74 -9.43 -8.36 -0.37
N GLU A 75 -8.35 -9.03 -0.76
CA GLU A 75 -7.43 -8.55 -1.79
C GLU A 75 -7.84 -9.10 -3.15
N ALA A 76 -7.86 -8.25 -4.18
CA ALA A 76 -8.31 -8.64 -5.53
C ALA A 76 -7.49 -9.80 -6.13
N MET A 77 -6.21 -9.91 -5.76
CA MET A 77 -5.34 -11.00 -6.20
C MET A 77 -5.83 -12.38 -5.75
N TRP A 78 -6.61 -12.47 -4.66
CA TRP A 78 -7.11 -13.75 -4.16
C TRP A 78 -8.02 -14.44 -5.17
N ILE A 79 -8.76 -13.67 -5.99
CA ILE A 79 -9.64 -14.22 -7.03
C ILE A 79 -8.86 -14.97 -8.10
N LYS A 80 -7.61 -14.56 -8.35
CA LYS A 80 -6.74 -15.17 -9.36
C LYS A 80 -6.13 -16.50 -8.88
N GLU A 81 -6.19 -16.77 -7.59
CA GLU A 81 -5.62 -17.97 -7.00
C GLU A 81 -6.68 -19.05 -6.86
N GLU A 82 -6.50 -20.17 -7.56
CA GLU A 82 -7.50 -21.25 -7.68
C GLU A 82 -7.92 -21.83 -6.32
N THR A 83 -6.99 -21.87 -5.36
CA THR A 83 -7.24 -22.42 -4.02
C THR A 83 -8.12 -21.52 -3.14
N SER A 84 -8.30 -20.25 -3.50
CA SER A 84 -9.06 -19.27 -2.70
C SER A 84 -10.52 -19.67 -2.47
N ALA A 85 -11.19 -20.16 -3.51
CA ALA A 85 -12.57 -20.59 -3.46
C ALA A 85 -12.76 -21.80 -2.53
N LEU A 86 -11.80 -22.74 -2.53
CA LEU A 86 -11.81 -23.90 -1.66
C LEU A 86 -11.68 -23.51 -0.19
N VAL A 87 -10.79 -22.56 0.13
CA VAL A 87 -10.62 -22.05 1.49
C VAL A 87 -11.91 -21.44 2.02
N ILE A 88 -12.55 -20.60 1.21
CA ILE A 88 -13.83 -19.96 1.55
C ILE A 88 -14.92 -21.03 1.74
N LYS A 89 -15.06 -21.97 0.78
CA LYS A 89 -16.06 -23.04 0.83
C LYS A 89 -15.90 -23.92 2.07
N ARG A 90 -14.66 -24.27 2.45
CA ARG A 90 -14.37 -25.04 3.68
C ARG A 90 -14.74 -24.26 4.93
N ALA A 91 -14.39 -22.97 5.00
CA ALA A 91 -14.74 -22.13 6.14
C ALA A 91 -16.27 -22.05 6.37
N TRP A 92 -17.06 -21.96 5.29
CA TRP A 92 -18.53 -21.94 5.36
C TRP A 92 -19.16 -23.25 5.82
N LYS A 93 -18.52 -24.40 5.55
CA LYS A 93 -19.03 -25.72 5.93
C LYS A 93 -18.76 -26.08 7.40
N THR A 94 -18.11 -25.20 8.16
CA THR A 94 -17.78 -25.46 9.56
C THR A 94 -19.06 -25.51 10.40
N HIS A 95 -19.40 -26.68 10.93
CA HIS A 95 -20.52 -26.82 11.85
C HIS A 95 -20.23 -26.06 13.15
N CYS A 96 -21.16 -25.20 13.56
CA CYS A 96 -21.10 -24.47 14.81
C CYS A 96 -22.46 -24.58 15.50
N PRO A 97 -22.54 -25.18 16.71
CA PRO A 97 -23.76 -25.18 17.50
C PRO A 97 -24.05 -23.79 18.09
N GLY A 98 -25.31 -23.50 18.38
CA GLY A 98 -25.77 -22.24 18.99
C GLY A 98 -26.85 -21.53 18.18
N SER A 99 -27.22 -20.32 18.63
CA SER A 99 -28.23 -19.50 17.96
C SER A 99 -27.79 -19.07 16.55
N ASN A 100 -28.75 -18.73 15.69
CA ASN A 100 -28.46 -18.31 14.30
C ASN A 100 -27.49 -17.12 14.23
N MET A 101 -27.64 -16.13 15.12
CA MET A 101 -26.74 -14.97 15.18
C MET A 101 -25.33 -15.37 15.61
N PHE A 102 -25.20 -16.21 16.64
CA PHE A 102 -23.91 -16.72 17.08
C PHE A 102 -23.18 -17.50 15.96
N ARG A 103 -23.93 -18.34 15.24
CA ARG A 103 -23.43 -19.11 14.10
C ARG A 103 -22.90 -18.20 12.99
N LEU A 104 -23.66 -17.18 12.61
CA LEU A 104 -23.24 -16.21 11.60
C LEU A 104 -21.95 -15.49 11.99
N CYS A 105 -21.88 -14.92 13.19
CA CYS A 105 -20.68 -14.23 13.69
C CYS A 105 -19.46 -15.16 13.68
N ARG A 106 -19.62 -16.40 14.11
CA ARG A 106 -18.54 -17.39 14.15
C ARG A 106 -18.09 -17.81 12.75
N MET A 107 -19.01 -18.01 11.81
CA MET A 107 -18.68 -18.29 10.41
C MET A 107 -17.89 -17.15 9.76
N LEU A 108 -18.31 -15.90 9.97
CA LEU A 108 -17.60 -14.73 9.44
C LEU A 108 -16.18 -14.62 10.01
N ASN A 109 -16.00 -14.84 11.32
CA ASN A 109 -14.67 -14.83 11.93
C ASN A 109 -13.81 -16.02 11.46
N ASN A 110 -14.38 -17.22 11.31
CA ASN A 110 -13.67 -18.38 10.79
C ASN A 110 -13.20 -18.15 9.35
N ARG A 111 -14.04 -17.55 8.50
CA ARG A 111 -13.66 -17.12 7.14
C ARG A 111 -12.49 -16.14 7.21
N ARG A 112 -12.61 -15.10 8.03
CA ARG A 112 -11.57 -14.08 8.21
C ARG A 112 -10.22 -14.71 8.58
N MET A 113 -10.22 -15.58 9.58
CA MET A 113 -9.02 -16.26 10.07
C MET A 113 -8.44 -17.23 9.03
N SER A 114 -9.28 -18.02 8.38
CA SER A 114 -8.86 -18.99 7.36
C SER A 114 -8.26 -18.31 6.15
N SER A 115 -8.88 -17.23 5.66
CA SER A 115 -8.35 -16.42 4.57
C SER A 115 -7.06 -15.70 4.96
N ALA A 116 -6.95 -15.17 6.19
CA ALA A 116 -5.73 -14.52 6.66
C ALA A 116 -4.55 -15.51 6.79
N LYS A 117 -4.81 -16.73 7.28
CA LYS A 117 -3.83 -17.81 7.34
C LYS A 117 -3.39 -18.22 5.94
N TRP A 118 -4.34 -18.57 5.07
CA TRP A 118 -4.06 -18.95 3.69
C TRP A 118 -3.30 -17.87 2.92
N ASN A 119 -3.68 -16.59 3.08
CA ASN A 119 -2.96 -15.49 2.44
C ASN A 119 -1.49 -15.43 2.88
N ARG A 120 -1.22 -15.67 4.17
CA ARG A 120 0.15 -15.74 4.69
C ARG A 120 0.90 -16.94 4.12
N ASP A 121 0.26 -18.10 4.04
CA ASP A 121 0.88 -19.34 3.58
C ASP A 121 1.18 -19.31 2.07
N VAL A 122 0.30 -18.70 1.26
CA VAL A 122 0.46 -18.63 -0.20
C VAL A 122 1.28 -17.41 -0.65
N PHE A 123 0.99 -16.23 -0.12
CA PHE A 123 1.60 -14.98 -0.60
C PHE A 123 2.69 -14.43 0.32
N GLY A 124 2.77 -14.90 1.56
CA GLY A 124 3.68 -14.39 2.58
C GLY A 124 3.31 -12.97 3.03
N ASN A 125 4.33 -12.22 3.46
CA ASN A 125 4.18 -10.81 3.81
C ASN A 125 4.34 -9.92 2.56
N LEU A 126 3.23 -9.71 1.84
CA LEU A 126 3.23 -8.87 0.63
C LEU A 126 3.58 -7.41 0.90
N HIS A 127 3.24 -6.87 2.07
CA HIS A 127 3.61 -5.51 2.42
C HIS A 127 5.12 -5.35 2.53
N GLN A 128 5.79 -6.32 3.16
CA GLN A 128 7.25 -6.36 3.24
C GLN A 128 7.88 -6.55 1.86
N ARG A 129 7.38 -7.49 1.05
CA ARG A 129 7.88 -7.68 -0.33
C ARG A 129 7.71 -6.43 -1.17
N LYS A 130 6.56 -5.76 -1.09
CA LYS A 130 6.31 -4.48 -1.76
C LYS A 130 7.29 -3.40 -1.29
N ALA A 131 7.52 -3.28 0.02
CA ALA A 131 8.48 -2.32 0.57
C ALA A 131 9.90 -2.57 0.04
N VAL A 132 10.37 -3.82 0.06
CA VAL A 132 11.70 -4.21 -0.44
C VAL A 132 11.83 -3.87 -1.93
N LEU A 133 10.85 -4.25 -2.75
CA LEU A 133 10.88 -3.96 -4.19
C LEU A 133 10.80 -2.46 -4.48
N SER A 134 9.99 -1.70 -3.73
CA SER A 134 9.94 -0.25 -3.87
C SER A 134 11.26 0.41 -3.50
N SER A 135 11.96 -0.06 -2.44
CA SER A 135 13.29 0.45 -2.09
C SER A 135 14.34 0.10 -3.16
N ALA A 136 14.33 -1.13 -3.69
CA ALA A 136 15.23 -1.51 -4.77
C ALA A 136 14.99 -0.68 -6.03
N LEU A 137 13.72 -0.44 -6.38
CA LEU A 137 13.34 0.40 -7.51
C LEU A 137 13.77 1.86 -7.31
N ALA A 138 13.61 2.40 -6.10
CA ALA A 138 14.09 3.74 -5.76
C ALA A 138 15.60 3.88 -6.02
N ASN A 139 16.40 2.90 -5.58
CA ASN A 139 17.85 2.91 -5.75
C ASN A 139 18.27 2.85 -7.23
N LEU A 140 17.55 2.07 -8.05
CA LEU A 140 17.81 2.00 -9.50
C LEU A 140 17.43 3.29 -10.25
N GLN A 141 16.53 4.08 -9.67
CA GLN A 141 16.05 5.34 -10.24
C GLN A 141 16.75 6.57 -9.62
N SER A 142 17.64 6.37 -8.66
CA SER A 142 18.32 7.45 -7.93
C SER A 142 19.40 8.12 -8.76
#